data_AF-A0A496V9L4-F1
#
_entry.id   AF-A0A496V9L4-F1
#
_cell.length_a   1.000
_cell.length_b   1.000
_cell.length_c   1.000
_cell.angle_alpha   90.00
_cell.angle_beta   90.00
_cell.angle_gamma   90.00
#
_symmetry.space_group_name_H-M   'P 1'
#
loop_
_entity.id
_entity.type
_entity.pdbx_description
1 polymer ?
#
loop_
_entity_poly.entity_id
_entity_poly.type
_entity_poly.pdbx_seq_one_letter_code
_entity_poly.pdbx_strand_id
1 'polypeptide(L)'
;MPFRVFELLAEVRHSIIPNLLEALFDDLRDGVIEHLGIVADADYTTSKGIGGFNKRWQQLTQPLKRNGYDITAPPSQSYVGNIFTHPDGLPPVGLWLMPDHKNDGMLEDLIKQTVCEGEQQSLLQTATVCLNRLPITLFKPHHHTKATLYTWLAWQKRPGQALVSTVNADLIDRQSQEIQSFLKWLRKVFS
;
A
#
# COMPACT_ATOMS: atom_id res chain seq x y z
N MET A 1 21.92 0.91 19.51
CA MET A 1 20.69 1.67 19.22
C MET A 1 19.78 0.71 18.49
N PRO A 2 18.57 0.44 18.98
CA PRO A 2 17.61 -0.40 18.27
C PRO A 2 17.18 0.30 16.98
N PHE A 3 17.01 -0.48 15.91
CA PHE A 3 16.71 0.03 14.58
C PHE A 3 15.18 0.06 14.39
N ARG A 4 14.66 1.16 13.86
CA ARG A 4 13.28 1.22 13.35
C ARG A 4 13.29 0.69 11.92
N VAL A 5 12.70 -0.49 11.70
CA VAL A 5 12.57 -1.05 10.35
C VAL A 5 11.17 -0.73 9.82
N PHE A 6 11.14 0.03 8.72
CA PHE A 6 9.94 0.21 7.91
C PHE A 6 10.10 -0.64 6.67
N GLU A 7 9.31 -1.72 6.55
CA GLU A 7 9.37 -2.57 5.37
C GLU A 7 8.14 -2.36 4.49
N LEU A 8 8.36 -1.67 3.38
CA LEU A 8 7.38 -1.49 2.32
C LEU A 8 7.40 -2.71 1.41
N LEU A 9 6.43 -3.61 1.58
CA LEU A 9 6.29 -4.83 0.77
C LEU A 9 5.52 -4.61 -0.54
N ALA A 10 5.42 -3.36 -1.01
CA ALA A 10 4.60 -2.98 -2.17
C ALA A 10 4.92 -3.79 -3.44
N GLU A 11 6.18 -4.20 -3.65
CA GLU A 11 6.60 -4.96 -4.84
C GLU A 11 7.28 -6.31 -4.53
N VAL A 12 7.17 -6.83 -3.29
CA VAL A 12 7.80 -8.11 -2.93
C VAL A 12 7.01 -9.28 -3.53
N ARG A 13 7.70 -10.12 -4.31
CA ARG A 13 7.11 -11.32 -4.94
C ARG A 13 6.45 -12.19 -3.88
N HIS A 14 5.24 -12.70 -4.17
CA HIS A 14 4.47 -13.59 -3.29
C HIS A 14 5.27 -14.73 -2.65
N SER A 15 6.27 -15.28 -3.33
CA SER A 15 7.10 -16.38 -2.85
C SER A 15 8.09 -15.99 -1.74
N ILE A 16 8.35 -14.70 -1.53
CA ILE A 16 9.37 -14.19 -0.60
C ILE A 16 8.74 -13.72 0.72
N ILE A 17 7.47 -13.31 0.67
CA ILE A 17 6.75 -12.72 1.81
C ILE A 17 6.80 -13.61 3.07
N PRO A 18 6.52 -14.93 3.01
CA PRO A 18 6.55 -15.75 4.23
C PRO A 18 7.93 -15.76 4.88
N ASN A 19 8.99 -16.01 4.11
CA ASN A 19 10.35 -16.09 4.64
C ASN A 19 10.84 -14.77 5.23
N LEU A 20 10.45 -13.66 4.59
CA LEU A 20 10.77 -12.33 5.07
C LEU A 20 10.08 -12.02 6.40
N LEU A 21 8.79 -12.34 6.50
CA LEU A 21 8.04 -12.13 7.74
C LEU A 21 8.59 -12.99 8.89
N GLU A 22 8.95 -14.26 8.64
CA GLU A 22 9.56 -15.10 9.69
C GLU A 22 10.88 -14.48 10.20
N ALA A 23 11.74 -13.98 9.30
CA ALA A 23 12.98 -13.30 9.71
C ALA A 23 12.74 -12.04 10.55
N LEU A 24 11.75 -11.21 10.18
CA LEU A 24 11.37 -10.03 10.96
C LEU A 24 10.78 -10.40 12.34
N PHE A 25 10.10 -11.54 12.46
CA PHE A 25 9.57 -11.98 13.75
C PHE A 25 10.68 -12.45 14.69
N ASP A 26 11.72 -13.08 14.16
CA ASP A 26 12.91 -13.41 14.96
C ASP A 26 13.59 -12.11 15.43
N ASP A 27 13.75 -11.11 14.55
CA ASP A 27 14.28 -9.79 14.93
C ASP A 27 13.41 -9.07 15.98
N LEU A 28 12.08 -9.22 15.93
CA LEU A 28 11.14 -8.69 16.95
C LEU A 28 11.34 -9.37 18.31
N ARG A 29 11.53 -10.69 18.32
CA ARG A 29 11.73 -11.48 19.55
C ARG A 29 13.08 -11.17 20.19
N ASP A 30 14.10 -11.02 19.37
CA ASP A 30 15.47 -10.73 19.81
C ASP A 30 15.65 -9.26 20.20
N GLY A 31 14.62 -8.42 20.01
CA GLY A 31 14.65 -6.98 20.33
C GLY A 31 15.54 -6.17 19.38
N VAL A 32 15.87 -6.72 18.21
CA VAL A 32 16.61 -6.04 17.15
C VAL A 32 15.76 -4.92 16.56
N ILE A 33 14.45 -5.17 16.41
CA ILE A 33 13.45 -4.18 15.96
C ILE A 33 12.38 -3.96 17.03
N GLU A 34 12.03 -2.69 17.25
CA GLU A 34 11.06 -2.26 18.28
C GLU A 34 9.67 -1.98 17.72
N HIS A 35 9.55 -1.82 16.40
CA HIS A 35 8.30 -1.51 15.72
C HIS A 35 8.31 -2.17 14.35
N LEU A 36 7.22 -2.81 13.98
CA LEU A 36 7.04 -3.37 12.63
C LEU A 36 5.74 -2.85 12.02
N GLY A 37 5.87 -2.14 10.91
CA GLY A 37 4.76 -1.72 10.07
C GLY A 37 4.86 -2.37 8.69
N ILE A 38 3.82 -3.12 8.32
CA ILE A 38 3.72 -3.79 7.03
C ILE A 38 2.77 -2.99 6.14
N VAL A 39 3.26 -2.57 4.98
CA VAL A 39 2.45 -1.92 3.94
C VAL A 39 2.56 -2.74 2.66
N ALA A 40 1.44 -3.19 2.10
CA ALA A 40 1.43 -4.02 0.90
C ALA A 40 0.28 -3.66 -0.04
N ASP A 41 0.48 -3.88 -1.34
CA ASP A 41 -0.61 -3.80 -2.31
C ASP A 41 -1.61 -4.95 -2.09
N ALA A 42 -2.91 -4.64 -2.10
CA ALA A 42 -3.94 -5.67 -2.10
C ALA A 42 -3.96 -6.42 -3.44
N ASP A 43 -3.40 -5.83 -4.49
CA ASP A 43 -3.55 -6.25 -5.88
C ASP A 43 -5.02 -6.33 -6.29
N TYR A 44 -5.28 -6.77 -7.51
CA TYR A 44 -6.63 -6.99 -8.02
C TYR A 44 -6.95 -8.47 -8.11
N THR A 45 -8.18 -8.84 -7.75
CA THR A 45 -8.70 -10.18 -8.01
C THR A 45 -8.76 -10.44 -9.51
N THR A 46 -7.98 -11.40 -9.99
CA THR A 46 -7.97 -11.84 -11.39
C THR A 46 -9.17 -12.75 -11.69
N SER A 47 -9.44 -13.00 -12.97
CA SER A 47 -10.50 -13.95 -13.41
C SER A 47 -10.30 -15.39 -12.91
N LYS A 48 -9.09 -15.75 -12.47
CA LYS A 48 -8.77 -17.03 -11.82
C LYS A 48 -8.96 -16.99 -10.29
N GLY A 49 -9.54 -15.91 -9.77
CA GLY A 49 -9.72 -15.62 -8.35
C GLY A 49 -8.42 -15.36 -7.60
N ILE A 50 -7.27 -15.16 -8.26
CA ILE A 50 -5.96 -14.92 -7.62
C ILE A 50 -5.77 -13.42 -7.37
N GLY A 51 -5.16 -13.04 -6.25
CA GLY A 51 -4.95 -11.65 -5.83
C GLY A 51 -6.11 -11.09 -5.01
N GLY A 52 -6.08 -9.78 -4.78
CA GLY A 52 -7.14 -9.05 -4.08
C GLY A 52 -6.95 -9.02 -2.57
N PHE A 53 -7.67 -8.08 -1.94
CA PHE A 53 -7.60 -7.74 -0.53
C PHE A 53 -7.71 -8.96 0.37
N ASN A 54 -8.74 -9.78 0.17
CA ASN A 54 -8.99 -10.95 1.02
C ASN A 54 -7.83 -11.97 1.00
N LYS A 55 -7.22 -12.19 -0.19
CA LYS A 55 -6.10 -13.10 -0.31
C LYS A 55 -4.83 -12.50 0.29
N ARG A 56 -4.53 -11.24 0.01
CA ARG A 56 -3.37 -10.56 0.57
C ARG A 56 -3.46 -10.47 2.10
N TRP A 57 -4.65 -10.17 2.62
CA TRP A 57 -4.97 -10.20 4.03
C TRP A 57 -4.64 -11.55 4.65
N GLN A 58 -5.16 -12.65 4.10
CA GLN A 58 -4.86 -14.00 4.60
C GLN A 58 -3.36 -14.33 4.54
N GLN A 59 -2.68 -13.95 3.45
CA GLN A 59 -1.25 -14.22 3.27
C GLN A 59 -0.38 -13.52 4.31
N LEU A 60 -0.73 -12.29 4.71
CA LEU A 60 0.05 -11.53 5.70
C LEU A 60 -0.36 -11.83 7.14
N THR A 61 -1.64 -12.13 7.39
CA THR A 61 -2.13 -12.42 8.74
C THR A 61 -1.89 -13.85 9.20
N GLN A 62 -1.78 -14.82 8.29
CA GLN A 62 -1.48 -16.21 8.68
C GLN A 62 -0.11 -16.35 9.37
N PRO A 63 1.01 -15.80 8.85
CA PRO A 63 2.29 -15.80 9.54
C PRO A 63 2.23 -15.11 10.91
N LEU A 64 1.55 -13.96 11.00
CA LEU A 64 1.37 -13.25 12.27
C LEU A 64 0.64 -14.12 13.30
N LYS A 65 -0.45 -14.77 12.90
CA LYS A 65 -1.21 -15.69 13.76
C LYS A 65 -0.37 -16.88 14.22
N ARG A 66 0.44 -17.47 13.32
CA ARG A 66 1.35 -18.58 13.68
C ARG A 66 2.40 -18.15 14.69
N ASN A 67 2.82 -16.90 14.64
CA ASN A 67 3.79 -16.30 15.56
C ASN A 67 3.16 -15.71 16.83
N GLY A 68 1.88 -16.01 17.13
CA GLY A 68 1.25 -15.69 18.40
C GLY A 68 0.53 -14.35 18.48
N TYR A 69 0.47 -13.57 17.39
CA TYR A 69 -0.25 -12.29 17.36
C TYR A 69 -1.77 -12.46 17.33
N ASP A 70 -2.46 -11.58 18.05
CA ASP A 70 -3.92 -11.50 18.10
C ASP A 70 -4.47 -10.83 16.83
N ILE A 71 -4.91 -11.65 15.87
CA ILE A 71 -5.44 -11.16 14.59
C ILE A 71 -6.91 -10.74 14.75
N THR A 72 -7.14 -9.44 14.70
CA THR A 72 -8.47 -8.84 14.57
C THR A 72 -8.89 -8.78 13.10
N ALA A 73 -10.20 -8.87 12.82
CA ALA A 73 -10.73 -8.70 11.47
C ALA A 73 -10.40 -7.29 10.91
N PRO A 74 -10.35 -7.14 9.58
CA PRO A 74 -10.20 -5.81 8.98
C PRO A 74 -11.39 -4.92 9.38
N PRO A 75 -11.18 -3.62 9.68
CA PRO A 75 -12.25 -2.70 10.01
C PRO A 75 -13.32 -2.62 8.91
N SER A 76 -14.57 -2.38 9.32
CA SER A 76 -15.68 -2.22 8.39
C SER A 76 -15.60 -0.92 7.57
N GLN A 77 -14.85 0.06 8.05
CA GLN A 77 -14.63 1.36 7.40
C GLN A 77 -13.28 1.37 6.66
N SER A 78 -13.25 2.00 5.47
CA SER A 78 -12.00 2.27 4.76
C SER A 78 -11.11 3.21 5.59
N TYR A 79 -9.81 3.18 5.27
CA TYR A 79 -8.77 4.04 5.81
C TYR A 79 -8.50 3.85 7.30
N VAL A 80 -8.75 2.64 7.83
CA VAL A 80 -8.40 2.26 9.20
C VAL A 80 -7.53 1.02 9.13
N GLY A 81 -6.21 1.17 9.26
CA GLY A 81 -5.28 0.04 9.31
C GLY A 81 -5.35 -0.72 10.65
N ASN A 82 -5.01 -2.01 10.63
CA ASN A 82 -4.90 -2.82 11.84
C ASN A 82 -3.55 -2.63 12.55
N ILE A 83 -3.57 -2.83 13.86
CA ILE A 83 -2.40 -3.03 14.71
C ILE A 83 -2.69 -4.27 15.56
N PHE A 84 -1.83 -5.27 15.46
CA PHE A 84 -1.97 -6.54 16.16
C PHE A 84 -1.02 -6.58 17.36
N THR A 85 -1.55 -7.00 18.50
CA THR A 85 -0.80 -7.15 19.75
C THR A 85 -0.36 -8.59 19.95
N HIS A 86 0.67 -8.79 20.77
CA HIS A 86 1.12 -10.11 21.20
C HIS A 86 0.88 -10.26 22.71
N PRO A 87 0.30 -11.38 23.19
CA PRO A 87 -0.03 -11.57 24.61
C PRO A 87 1.20 -11.54 25.53
N ASP A 88 2.36 -11.99 25.03
CA ASP A 88 3.62 -11.98 25.79
C ASP A 88 4.33 -10.61 25.81
N GLY A 89 3.69 -9.56 25.29
CA GLY A 89 4.24 -8.20 25.30
C GLY A 89 5.30 -7.90 24.25
N LEU A 90 5.42 -8.75 23.21
CA LEU A 90 6.25 -8.43 22.03
C LEU A 90 5.73 -7.16 21.34
N PRO A 91 6.59 -6.43 20.60
CA PRO A 91 6.16 -5.20 19.96
C PRO A 91 4.99 -5.41 19.00
N PRO A 92 4.04 -4.46 18.94
CA PRO A 92 2.87 -4.57 18.09
C PRO A 92 3.25 -4.51 16.61
N VAL A 93 2.47 -5.20 15.77
CA VAL A 93 2.66 -5.20 14.32
C VAL A 93 1.52 -4.46 13.64
N GLY A 94 1.84 -3.39 12.92
CA GLY A 94 0.90 -2.69 12.05
C GLY A 94 0.74 -3.38 10.70
N LEU A 95 -0.49 -3.43 10.18
CA LEU A 95 -0.76 -3.81 8.79
C LEU A 95 -1.63 -2.76 8.07
N TRP A 96 -1.14 -2.32 6.91
CA TRP A 96 -1.90 -1.55 5.93
C TRP A 96 -1.89 -2.24 4.57
N LEU A 97 -3.05 -2.30 3.93
CA LEU A 97 -3.22 -2.85 2.59
C LEU A 97 -3.67 -1.72 1.69
N MET A 98 -2.97 -1.49 0.59
CA MET A 98 -3.35 -0.44 -0.34
C MET A 98 -4.68 -0.76 -1.04
N PRO A 99 -5.41 0.26 -1.50
CA PRO A 99 -5.12 1.68 -1.27
C PRO A 99 -5.64 2.16 0.10
N ASP A 100 -6.70 1.55 0.60
CA ASP A 100 -7.53 2.07 1.69
C ASP A 100 -7.78 1.07 2.82
N HIS A 101 -7.04 -0.03 2.84
CA HIS A 101 -7.18 -1.13 3.78
C HIS A 101 -8.56 -1.78 3.81
N LYS A 102 -9.27 -1.76 2.67
CA LYS A 102 -10.56 -2.43 2.53
C LYS A 102 -10.79 -3.02 1.15
N ASN A 103 -10.37 -2.31 0.11
CA ASN A 103 -10.62 -2.67 -1.28
C ASN A 103 -9.37 -3.25 -1.94
N ASP A 104 -9.60 -3.93 -3.07
CA ASP A 104 -8.53 -4.30 -4.01
C ASP A 104 -7.86 -3.03 -4.55
N GLY A 105 -6.56 -3.12 -4.84
CA GLY A 105 -5.80 -2.05 -5.46
C GLY A 105 -4.36 -1.96 -4.99
N MET A 106 -3.69 -0.91 -5.47
CA MET A 106 -2.26 -0.68 -5.31
C MET A 106 -1.98 0.75 -4.85
N LEU A 107 -0.71 1.05 -4.55
CA LEU A 107 -0.25 2.40 -4.27
C LEU A 107 -0.67 3.42 -5.35
N GLU A 108 -0.65 3.05 -6.63
CA GLU A 108 -1.10 3.95 -7.70
C GLU A 108 -2.58 4.35 -7.56
N ASP A 109 -3.43 3.50 -6.99
CA ASP A 109 -4.84 3.84 -6.75
C ASP A 109 -4.98 4.85 -5.62
N LEU A 110 -4.19 4.73 -4.55
CA LEU A 110 -4.10 5.73 -3.49
C LEU A 110 -3.67 7.08 -4.07
N ILE A 111 -2.57 7.11 -4.84
CA ILE A 111 -2.07 8.37 -5.40
C ILE A 111 -3.09 9.00 -6.35
N LYS A 112 -3.74 8.19 -7.20
CA LYS A 112 -4.78 8.66 -8.12
C LYS A 112 -5.95 9.34 -7.39
N GLN A 113 -6.35 8.84 -6.22
CA GLN A 113 -7.42 9.44 -5.40
C GLN A 113 -7.01 10.76 -4.76
N THR A 114 -5.70 11.02 -4.66
CA THR A 114 -5.14 12.17 -3.97
C THR A 114 -4.66 13.26 -4.92
N VAL A 115 -4.77 13.09 -6.24
CA VAL A 115 -4.32 14.11 -7.20
C VAL A 115 -5.06 15.44 -6.93
N CYS A 116 -4.30 16.54 -6.88
CA CYS A 116 -4.87 17.87 -6.62
C CYS A 116 -6.00 18.21 -7.61
N GLU A 117 -7.02 18.89 -7.11
CA GLU A 117 -8.09 19.42 -7.94
C GLU A 117 -7.60 20.44 -8.99
N GLY A 118 -8.45 20.75 -9.97
CA GLY A 118 -8.17 21.74 -11.02
C GLY A 118 -7.34 21.19 -12.17
N GLU A 119 -6.20 21.83 -12.48
CA GLU A 119 -5.38 21.47 -13.65
C GLU A 119 -4.85 20.04 -13.56
N GLN A 120 -4.42 19.60 -12.37
CA GLN A 120 -3.87 18.26 -12.18
C GLN A 120 -4.92 17.17 -12.40
N GLN A 121 -6.11 17.35 -11.85
CA GLN A 121 -7.25 16.46 -12.09
C GLN A 121 -7.67 16.44 -13.57
N SER A 122 -7.65 17.60 -14.25
CA SER A 122 -7.96 17.70 -15.69
C SER A 122 -6.94 16.92 -16.54
N LEU A 123 -5.65 17.02 -16.21
CA LEU A 123 -4.59 16.25 -16.87
C LEU A 123 -4.75 14.75 -16.61
N LEU A 124 -5.08 14.34 -15.38
CA LEU A 124 -5.30 12.93 -15.03
C LEU A 124 -6.50 12.34 -15.79
N GLN A 125 -7.59 13.10 -15.90
CA GLN A 125 -8.76 12.71 -16.70
C GLN A 125 -8.38 12.58 -18.18
N THR A 126 -7.58 13.51 -18.71
CA THR A 126 -7.07 13.45 -20.08
C THR A 126 -6.24 12.19 -20.32
N ALA A 127 -5.34 11.84 -19.40
CA ALA A 127 -4.55 10.61 -19.48
C ALA A 127 -5.45 9.37 -19.48
N THR A 128 -6.47 9.35 -18.63
CA THR A 128 -7.46 8.27 -18.57
C THR A 128 -8.19 8.11 -19.91
N VAL A 129 -8.64 9.22 -20.52
CA VAL A 129 -9.32 9.21 -21.82
C VAL A 129 -8.39 8.74 -22.93
N CYS A 130 -7.14 9.21 -22.95
CA CYS A 130 -6.14 8.77 -23.93
C CYS A 130 -5.96 7.24 -23.87
N LEU A 131 -5.78 6.69 -22.67
CA LEU A 131 -5.60 5.25 -22.49
C LEU A 131 -6.83 4.44 -22.90
N ASN A 132 -8.03 4.90 -22.55
CA ASN A 132 -9.28 4.23 -22.92
C ASN A 132 -9.56 4.24 -24.43
N ARG A 133 -8.93 5.16 -25.17
CA ARG A 133 -9.05 5.27 -26.63
C ARG A 133 -7.95 4.52 -27.38
N LEU A 134 -6.96 3.95 -26.70
CA LEU A 134 -5.91 3.19 -27.36
C LEU A 134 -6.53 1.94 -28.02
N PRO A 135 -6.32 1.74 -29.33
CA PRO A 135 -6.84 0.56 -30.01
C PRO A 135 -6.11 -0.73 -29.58
N ILE A 136 -4.90 -0.59 -29.04
CA ILE A 136 -4.04 -1.68 -28.57
C ILE A 136 -3.37 -1.25 -27.28
N THR A 137 -3.44 -2.10 -26.26
CA THR A 137 -2.67 -1.96 -25.02
C THR A 137 -1.72 -3.14 -24.87
N LEU A 138 -0.45 -2.85 -24.56
CA LEU A 138 0.58 -3.89 -24.31
C LEU A 138 0.63 -4.30 -22.83
N PHE A 139 0.10 -3.46 -21.95
CA PHE A 139 0.01 -3.73 -20.52
C PHE A 139 -1.25 -4.55 -20.19
N LYS A 140 -1.20 -5.31 -19.09
CA LYS A 140 -2.32 -6.11 -18.61
C LYS A 140 -3.45 -5.21 -18.07
N PRO A 141 -4.73 -5.63 -18.12
CA PRO A 141 -5.84 -4.81 -17.64
C PRO A 141 -5.68 -4.26 -16.21
N HIS A 142 -5.13 -5.05 -15.28
CA HIS A 142 -4.91 -4.61 -13.88
C HIS A 142 -3.77 -3.59 -13.73
N HIS A 143 -3.00 -3.29 -14.78
CA HIS A 143 -2.03 -2.20 -14.80
C HIS A 143 -2.63 -0.90 -15.36
N HIS A 144 -3.95 -0.82 -15.58
CA HIS A 144 -4.57 0.38 -16.15
C HIS A 144 -4.39 1.63 -15.28
N THR A 145 -4.60 1.54 -13.96
CA THR A 145 -4.31 2.67 -13.05
C THR A 145 -2.84 3.07 -13.16
N LYS A 146 -1.91 2.11 -13.15
CA LYS A 146 -0.48 2.37 -13.28
C LYS A 146 -0.15 3.07 -14.59
N ALA A 147 -0.64 2.57 -15.72
CA ALA A 147 -0.42 3.19 -17.02
C ALA A 147 -1.02 4.61 -17.09
N THR A 148 -2.21 4.82 -16.50
CA THR A 148 -2.86 6.14 -16.42
C THR A 148 -2.00 7.12 -15.64
N LEU A 149 -1.56 6.71 -14.45
CA LEU A 149 -0.81 7.57 -13.54
C LEU A 149 0.57 7.92 -14.10
N TYR A 150 1.27 6.96 -14.70
CA TYR A 150 2.58 7.22 -15.33
C TYR A 150 2.47 8.06 -16.61
N THR A 151 1.35 7.98 -17.33
CA THR A 151 1.08 8.89 -18.45
C THR A 151 0.83 10.31 -17.96
N TRP A 152 0.04 10.47 -16.90
CA TRP A 152 -0.15 11.77 -16.24
C TRP A 152 1.16 12.33 -15.66
N LEU A 153 2.01 11.48 -15.07
CA LEU A 153 3.34 11.88 -14.57
C LEU A 153 4.27 12.37 -15.69
N ALA A 154 4.16 11.81 -16.90
CA ALA A 154 4.93 12.26 -18.06
C ALA A 154 4.57 13.67 -18.52
N TRP A 155 3.42 14.21 -18.12
CA TRP A 155 2.97 15.57 -18.45
C TRP A 155 3.27 16.61 -17.37
N GLN A 156 3.92 16.21 -16.29
CA GLN A 156 4.31 17.13 -15.23
C GLN A 156 5.48 18.01 -15.64
N LYS A 157 5.70 19.10 -14.91
CA LYS A 157 6.80 20.07 -15.14
C LYS A 157 8.17 19.41 -15.34
N ARG A 158 8.39 18.27 -14.70
CA ARG A 158 9.54 17.39 -14.93
C ARG A 158 9.01 16.01 -15.37
N PRO A 159 8.98 15.72 -16.68
CA PRO A 159 8.57 14.41 -17.19
C PRO A 159 9.48 13.28 -16.70
N GLY A 160 8.95 12.05 -16.68
CA GLY A 160 9.73 10.84 -16.39
C GLY A 160 10.10 10.64 -14.91
N GLN A 161 9.44 11.36 -14.00
CA GLN A 161 9.66 11.17 -12.57
C GLN A 161 9.03 9.89 -12.04
N ALA A 162 9.67 9.33 -11.01
CA ALA A 162 9.12 8.22 -10.24
C ALA A 162 7.93 8.66 -9.40
N LEU A 163 7.02 7.74 -9.10
CA LEU A 163 5.81 8.01 -8.30
C LEU A 163 6.10 8.69 -6.97
N VAL A 164 7.21 8.37 -6.31
CA VAL A 164 7.64 8.99 -5.04
C VAL A 164 7.82 10.51 -5.14
N SER A 165 8.03 11.07 -6.34
CA SER A 165 8.18 12.52 -6.53
C SER A 165 6.88 13.28 -6.27
N THR A 166 5.72 12.63 -6.36
CA THR A 166 4.41 13.27 -6.13
C THR A 166 4.28 13.81 -4.71
N VAL A 167 4.91 13.13 -3.73
CA VAL A 167 4.86 13.49 -2.30
C VAL A 167 5.46 14.88 -2.04
N ASN A 168 6.49 15.25 -2.80
CA ASN A 168 7.25 16.49 -2.60
C ASN A 168 6.86 17.60 -3.58
N ALA A 169 5.87 17.34 -4.44
CA ALA A 169 5.37 18.29 -5.41
C ALA A 169 3.91 18.66 -5.07
N ASP A 170 3.43 19.80 -5.56
CA ASP A 170 2.02 20.21 -5.42
C ASP A 170 1.10 19.43 -6.38
N LEU A 171 1.35 18.12 -6.52
CA LEU A 171 0.66 17.21 -7.42
C LEU A 171 -0.45 16.42 -6.72
N ILE A 172 -0.30 16.18 -5.41
CA ILE A 172 -1.29 15.50 -4.59
C ILE A 172 -1.72 16.37 -3.40
N ASP A 173 -2.99 16.26 -3.02
CA ASP A 173 -3.52 16.82 -1.79
C ASP A 173 -3.05 15.97 -0.60
N ARG A 174 -1.99 16.44 0.05
CA ARG A 174 -1.44 15.81 1.26
C ARG A 174 -2.38 15.94 2.46
N GLN A 175 -3.39 16.82 2.40
CA GLN A 175 -4.39 16.99 3.45
C GLN A 175 -5.66 16.16 3.21
N SER A 176 -5.70 15.40 2.11
CA SER A 176 -6.83 14.52 1.82
C SER A 176 -7.03 13.48 2.93
N GLN A 177 -8.26 12.99 3.07
CA GLN A 177 -8.61 11.99 4.07
C GLN A 177 -7.74 10.73 3.91
N GLU A 178 -7.47 10.31 2.69
CA GLU A 178 -6.69 9.14 2.32
C GLU A 178 -5.26 9.22 2.88
N ILE A 179 -4.54 10.32 2.59
CA ILE A 179 -3.18 10.54 3.07
C ILE A 179 -3.15 10.71 4.58
N GLN A 180 -4.05 11.53 5.14
CA GLN A 180 -4.07 11.78 6.57
C GLN A 180 -4.38 10.52 7.39
N SER A 181 -5.22 9.63 6.86
CA SER A 181 -5.55 8.38 7.53
C SER A 181 -4.39 7.38 7.47
N PHE A 182 -3.71 7.27 6.34
CA PHE A 182 -2.49 6.47 6.22
C PHE A 182 -1.39 6.98 7.17
N LEU A 183 -1.14 8.30 7.19
CA LEU A 183 -0.17 8.90 8.11
C LEU A 183 -0.58 8.73 9.58
N LYS A 184 -1.86 8.81 9.90
CA LYS A 184 -2.37 8.57 11.26
C LYS A 184 -2.13 7.13 11.69
N TRP A 185 -2.37 6.15 10.83
CA TRP A 185 -2.02 4.75 11.11
C TRP A 185 -0.51 4.59 11.27
N LEU A 186 0.29 5.14 10.37
CA LEU A 186 1.76 5.03 10.43
C LEU A 186 2.32 5.60 11.74
N ARG A 187 1.84 6.76 12.17
CA ARG A 187 2.24 7.36 13.45
C ARG A 187 1.88 6.49 14.65
N LYS A 188 0.75 5.77 14.62
CA LYS A 188 0.37 4.84 15.70
C LYS A 188 1.25 3.59 15.74
N VAL A 189 1.77 3.15 14.60
CA VAL A 189 2.65 1.98 14.53
C VAL A 189 4.03 2.29 15.11
N PHE A 190 4.53 3.52 14.92
CA PHE A 190 5.90 3.93 15.29
C PHE A 190 5.96 4.95 16.43
N SER A 191 4.87 5.08 17.21
CA SER A 191 4.81 5.91 18.42
C SER A 191 5.48 5.24 19.61
#